data_AF-W9S1C2-F1
#
_entry.id   AF-W9S1C2-F1
#
_cell.length_a   1.000
_cell.length_b   1.000
_cell.length_c   1.000
_cell.angle_alpha   90.00
_cell.angle_beta   90.00
_cell.angle_gamma   90.00
#
_symmetry.space_group_name_H-M   'P 1'
#
loop_
_entity.id
_entity.type
_entity.pdbx_description
1 polymer ?
#
loop_
_entity_poly.entity_id
_entity_poly.type
_entity_poly.pdbx_seq_one_letter_code
_entity_poly.pdbx_strand_id
1 'polypeptide(L)'
;MTTIPNQTLVAPRRSGRVSKLPDRYTEESQIITANDGEEDPLTFKAMMDDFEKKKWQATMKLEIESMYSNLVWQLVDLPEKVKPIGCKWIFKRKR
;
A
#
# COMPACT_ATOMS: atom_id res chain seq x y z
N MET A 1 6.24 19.32 41.21
CA MET A 1 4.88 18.77 41.08
C MET A 1 4.32 19.31 39.78
N THR A 2 4.31 18.50 38.72
CA THR A 2 4.01 18.97 37.36
C THR A 2 2.60 18.52 36.97
N THR A 3 1.69 19.48 36.87
CA THR A 3 0.28 19.28 36.49
C THR A 3 0.17 18.96 35.00
N ILE A 4 -0.37 17.78 34.67
CA ILE A 4 -0.66 17.36 33.29
C ILE A 4 -2.07 17.88 32.93
N PRO A 5 -2.26 18.63 31.82
CA PRO A 5 -3.58 19.08 31.42
C PRO A 5 -4.45 17.92 30.91
N ASN A 6 -5.73 18.01 31.26
CA ASN A 6 -6.80 17.05 31.00
C ASN A 6 -7.08 16.90 29.49
N GLN A 7 -6.70 15.77 28.90
CA GLN A 7 -7.00 15.44 27.51
C GLN A 7 -8.41 14.85 27.42
N THR A 8 -9.39 15.71 27.09
CA THR A 8 -10.77 15.29 26.83
C THR A 8 -10.81 14.39 25.59
N LEU A 9 -11.29 13.14 25.76
CA LEU A 9 -11.50 12.18 24.67
C LEU A 9 -12.68 12.63 23.80
N VAL A 10 -12.44 13.49 22.81
CA VAL A 10 -13.45 13.87 21.83
C VAL A 10 -13.57 12.73 20.81
N ALA A 11 -14.76 12.13 20.73
CA ALA A 11 -15.05 11.12 19.72
C ALA A 11 -14.83 11.70 18.31
N PRO A 12 -14.13 10.99 17.40
CA PRO A 12 -13.94 11.47 16.05
C PRO A 12 -15.30 11.66 15.38
N ARG A 13 -15.59 12.88 14.89
CA ARG A 13 -16.76 13.10 14.04
C ARG A 13 -16.63 12.23 12.78
N ARG A 14 -17.39 11.14 12.71
CA ARG A 14 -17.48 10.34 11.49
C ARG A 14 -18.40 11.06 10.50
N SER A 15 -17.84 11.40 9.35
CA SER A 15 -18.63 11.90 8.22
C SER A 15 -19.65 10.83 7.80
N GLY A 16 -20.94 11.19 7.81
CA GLY A 16 -22.02 10.36 7.25
C GLY A 16 -22.11 10.47 5.72
N ARG A 17 -21.10 11.03 5.05
CA ARG A 17 -21.09 11.17 3.60
C ARG A 17 -21.01 9.78 2.96
N VAL A 18 -22.06 9.41 2.24
CA VAL A 18 -22.05 8.25 1.36
C VAL A 18 -21.01 8.49 0.27
N SER A 19 -19.96 7.66 0.24
CA SER A 19 -18.98 7.67 -0.85
C SER A 19 -19.66 7.12 -2.11
N LYS A 20 -19.97 7.99 -3.06
CA LYS A 20 -20.41 7.58 -4.40
C LYS A 20 -19.20 7.54 -5.31
N LEU A 21 -19.00 6.43 -6.01
CA LEU A 21 -17.95 6.33 -7.01
C LEU A 21 -18.27 7.30 -8.16
N PRO A 22 -17.29 8.11 -8.63
CA PRO A 22 -17.49 8.91 -9.83
C PRO A 22 -17.80 8.03 -11.04
N ASP A 23 -18.66 8.52 -11.93
CA ASP A 23 -19.16 7.80 -13.13
C ASP A 23 -18.06 7.34 -14.10
N ARG A 24 -16.85 7.90 -14.00
CA ARG A 24 -15.68 7.43 -14.77
C ARG A 24 -15.13 6.08 -14.31
N TYR A 25 -15.56 5.59 -13.15
CA TYR A 25 -15.11 4.33 -12.56
C TYR A 25 -16.15 3.21 -12.64
N THR A 26 -17.28 3.42 -13.31
CA THR A 26 -18.28 2.38 -13.57
C THR A 26 -17.91 1.59 -14.83
N GLU A 27 -17.72 0.29 -14.63
CA GLU A 27 -17.64 -0.85 -15.57
C GLU A 27 -16.68 -0.80 -16.78
N GLU A 28 -16.20 0.36 -17.22
CA GLU A 28 -15.37 0.50 -18.44
C GLU A 28 -14.01 1.18 -18.23
N SER A 29 -13.62 1.52 -17.00
CA SER A 29 -12.20 1.71 -16.69
C SER A 29 -11.53 0.34 -16.55
N GLN A 30 -11.65 -0.46 -17.61
CA GLN A 30 -10.81 -1.60 -17.85
C GLN A 30 -9.40 -1.04 -17.98
N ILE A 31 -8.56 -1.31 -16.98
CA ILE A 31 -7.12 -1.19 -17.14
C ILE A 31 -6.81 -2.09 -18.33
N ILE A 32 -6.54 -1.51 -19.51
CA ILE A 32 -6.17 -2.27 -20.70
C ILE A 32 -4.81 -2.92 -20.40
N THR A 33 -4.84 -4.07 -19.76
CA THR A 33 -3.74 -5.03 -19.75
C THR A 33 -3.81 -5.69 -21.12
N ALA A 34 -2.98 -5.24 -22.06
CA ALA A 34 -2.76 -6.01 -23.28
C ALA A 34 -2.28 -7.41 -22.82
N ASN A 35 -3.09 -8.45 -22.94
CA ASN A 35 -2.70 -9.80 -22.56
C ASN A 35 -1.82 -10.36 -23.68
N ASP A 36 -0.52 -10.49 -23.41
CA ASP A 36 0.48 -11.16 -24.25
C ASP A 36 0.63 -12.65 -23.90
N GLY A 37 -0.24 -13.17 -23.03
CA GLY A 37 -0.28 -14.58 -22.61
C GLY A 37 0.53 -14.88 -21.35
N GLU A 38 1.26 -13.90 -20.81
CA GLU A 38 2.01 -14.03 -19.56
C GLU A 38 1.32 -13.22 -18.46
N GLU A 39 0.62 -13.90 -17.55
CA GLU A 39 -0.14 -13.25 -16.48
C GLU A 39 0.78 -12.69 -15.39
N ASP A 40 0.50 -11.46 -14.93
CA ASP A 40 1.22 -10.89 -13.79
C ASP A 40 0.94 -11.68 -12.51
N PRO A 41 1.96 -11.90 -11.65
CA PRO A 41 1.77 -12.67 -10.43
C PRO A 41 0.83 -11.96 -9.46
N LEU A 42 -0.27 -12.60 -9.10
CA LEU A 42 -1.28 -12.05 -8.19
C LEU A 42 -0.87 -12.11 -6.71
N THR A 43 0.14 -12.91 -6.38
CA THR A 43 0.61 -13.13 -5.00
C THR A 43 2.12 -13.07 -4.92
N PHE A 44 2.62 -12.73 -3.72
CA PHE A 44 4.06 -12.73 -3.45
C PHE A 44 4.68 -14.11 -3.67
N LYS A 45 3.98 -15.19 -3.31
CA LYS A 45 4.48 -16.55 -3.54
C LYS A 45 4.63 -16.82 -5.04
N ALA A 46 3.61 -16.53 -5.85
CA ALA A 46 3.68 -16.71 -7.30
C ALA A 46 4.82 -15.90 -7.93
N MET A 47 5.03 -14.65 -7.47
CA MET A 47 6.15 -13.81 -7.90
C MET A 47 7.52 -14.38 -7.49
N MET A 48 7.63 -15.02 -6.33
CA MET A 48 8.88 -15.64 -5.87
C MET A 48 9.20 -16.96 -6.58
N ASP A 49 8.18 -17.64 -7.09
CA ASP A 49 8.30 -18.86 -7.90
C ASP A 49 8.54 -18.54 -9.39
N ASP A 50 8.39 -17.27 -9.79
CA ASP A 50 8.63 -16.75 -11.16
C ASP A 50 10.10 -16.85 -11.58
N PHE A 51 10.34 -17.03 -12.88
CA PHE A 51 11.68 -16.99 -13.46
C PHE A 51 12.34 -15.61 -13.28
N GLU A 52 11.55 -14.54 -13.21
CA GLU A 52 12.01 -13.17 -13.00
C GLU A 52 12.16 -12.77 -11.53
N LYS A 53 12.04 -13.70 -10.57
CA LYS A 53 12.10 -13.39 -9.11
C LYS A 53 13.24 -12.46 -8.69
N LYS A 54 14.41 -12.57 -9.33
CA LYS A 54 15.57 -11.69 -9.04
C LYS A 54 15.30 -10.23 -9.41
N LYS A 55 14.65 -9.99 -10.56
CA LYS A 55 14.26 -8.64 -10.99
C LYS A 55 13.23 -8.08 -10.02
N TRP A 56 12.22 -8.88 -9.65
CA TRP A 56 11.23 -8.49 -8.67
C TRP A 56 11.82 -8.12 -7.31
N GLN A 57 12.72 -8.94 -6.78
CA GLN A 57 13.44 -8.65 -5.53
C GLN A 57 14.26 -7.37 -5.61
N ALA A 58 14.96 -7.13 -6.74
CA ALA A 58 15.71 -5.90 -6.95
C ALA A 58 14.78 -4.67 -6.96
N THR A 59 13.63 -4.75 -7.66
CA THR A 59 12.64 -3.68 -7.68
C THR A 59 12.06 -3.40 -6.30
N MET A 60 11.71 -4.42 -5.52
CA MET A 60 11.23 -4.24 -4.15
C MET A 60 12.26 -3.54 -3.27
N LYS A 61 13.53 -3.93 -3.40
CA LYS A 61 14.62 -3.31 -2.65
C LYS A 61 14.77 -1.83 -3.03
N LEU A 62 14.74 -1.52 -4.32
CA LEU A 62 14.81 -0.14 -4.81
C LEU A 62 13.62 0.71 -4.33
N GLU A 63 12.41 0.16 -4.32
CA GLU A 63 11.23 0.86 -3.81
C GLU A 63 11.40 1.21 -2.33
N ILE A 64 11.82 0.24 -1.51
CA ILE A 64 12.07 0.44 -0.08
C ILE A 64 13.21 1.45 0.14
N GLU A 65 14.32 1.33 -0.61
CA GLU A 65 15.43 2.29 -0.56
C GLU A 65 14.98 3.71 -0.94
N SER A 66 14.08 3.84 -1.92
CA SER A 66 13.53 5.14 -2.30
C SER A 66 12.68 5.77 -1.19
N MET A 67 11.90 4.97 -0.45
CA MET A 67 11.15 5.46 0.71
C MET A 67 12.10 6.01 1.79
N TYR A 68 13.23 5.34 2.03
CA TYR A 68 14.25 5.81 2.95
C TYR A 68 14.98 7.05 2.43
N SER A 69 15.40 7.08 1.17
CA SER A 69 16.16 8.19 0.59
C SER A 69 15.36 9.49 0.57
N ASN A 70 14.04 9.37 0.35
CA ASN A 70 13.14 10.51 0.30
C ASN A 70 12.63 10.93 1.69
N LEU A 71 13.03 10.23 2.76
CA LEU A 71 12.61 10.48 4.14
C LEU A 71 11.08 10.55 4.32
N VAL A 72 10.34 9.83 3.49
CA VAL A 72 8.87 9.85 3.50
C VAL A 72 8.33 8.94 4.62
N TRP A 73 9.05 7.87 4.95
CA TRP A 73 8.67 6.90 5.98
C TRP A 73 9.88 6.57 6.86
N GLN A 74 9.66 6.49 8.17
CA GLN A 74 10.61 5.92 9.12
C GLN A 74 10.07 4.57 9.59
N LEU A 75 10.87 3.52 9.46
CA LEU A 75 10.54 2.23 10.04
C LEU A 75 10.70 2.33 11.57
N VAL A 76 9.64 2.06 12.30
CA VAL A 76 9.60 2.06 13.77
C VAL A 76 8.99 0.75 14.25
N ASP A 77 9.40 0.30 15.43
CA ASP A 77 8.74 -0.83 16.09
C ASP A 77 7.27 -0.49 16.36
N LEU A 78 6.41 -1.50 16.27
CA LEU A 78 4.98 -1.31 16.48
C LEU A 78 4.72 -0.87 17.94
N PRO A 79 4.24 0.37 18.19
CA PRO A 79 3.97 0.80 19.55
C PRO A 79 2.78 0.04 20.15
N GLU A 80 2.81 -0.15 21.46
CA GLU A 80 1.75 -0.84 22.18
C GLU A 80 0.38 -0.21 21.91
N LYS A 81 -0.63 -1.06 21.67
CA LYS A 81 -2.04 -0.68 21.45
C LYS A 81 -2.30 0.11 20.16
N VAL A 82 -1.35 0.17 19.21
CA VAL A 82 -1.58 0.75 17.88
C VAL A 82 -1.82 -0.36 16.85
N LYS A 83 -2.82 -0.14 15.98
CA LYS A 83 -3.06 -1.01 14.83
C LYS A 83 -2.11 -0.61 13.69
N PRO A 84 -1.25 -1.51 13.19
CA PRO A 84 -0.38 -1.19 12.08
C PRO A 84 -1.19 -0.87 10.82
N ILE A 85 -0.66 0.04 9.99
CA ILE A 85 -1.21 0.30 8.67
C ILE A 85 -0.86 -0.90 7.79
N GLY A 86 -1.87 -1.50 7.16
CA GLY A 86 -1.64 -2.56 6.18
C GLY A 86 -1.07 -1.98 4.90
N CYS A 87 -0.08 -2.66 4.33
CA CYS A 87 0.44 -2.36 2.99
C CYS A 87 0.02 -3.46 2.03
N LYS A 88 -0.43 -3.09 0.82
CA LYS A 88 -0.72 -4.03 -0.26
C LYS A 88 0.22 -3.75 -1.42
N TRP A 89 0.96 -4.77 -1.82
CA TRP A 89 1.80 -4.72 -3.02
C TRP A 89 0.97 -5.09 -4.25
N ILE A 90 1.22 -4.37 -5.35
CA ILE A 90 0.70 -4.68 -6.67
C ILE A 90 1.91 -5.04 -7.53
N PHE A 91 1.95 -6.26 -8.04
CA PHE A 91 3.01 -6.72 -8.92
C PHE A 91 2.56 -6.52 -10.35
N LYS A 92 3.29 -5.69 -11.10
CA LYS A 92 3.00 -5.42 -12.50
C LYS A 92 4.29 -5.42 -13.29
N ARG A 93 4.36 -6.24 -14.34
CA ARG A 93 5.55 -6.28 -15.19
C ARG A 93 5.62 -5.03 -16.03
N LYS A 94 6.84 -4.48 -16.12
CA LYS A 94 7.13 -3.37 -17.01
C LYS A 94 7.48 -3.96 -18.38
N ARG A 95 6.70 -3.59 -19.39
CA ARG A 95 7.01 -3.82 -20.80
C ARG A 95 7.74 -2.62 -21.39
#